data_AF-Q0C4M4-F1
#
_entry.id   AF-Q0C4M4-F1
#
_cell.length_a   1.000
_cell.length_b   1.000
_cell.length_c   1.000
_cell.angle_alpha   90.00
_cell.angle_beta   90.00
_cell.angle_gamma   90.00
#
_symmetry.space_group_name_H-M   'P 1'
#
loop_
_entity.id
_entity.type
_entity.pdbx_description
1 polymer ?
#
loop_
_entity_poly.entity_id
_entity_poly.type
_entity_poly.pdbx_seq_one_letter_code
_entity_poly.pdbx_strand_id
1 'polypeptide(L)'
;MNAPRHGISTEINLKWRELRRDKGHFETIADCAIYCLPGLRACAMLFNGNLDAGDDLVEAFLEDVLAWRPAGDDPRTPAGLTLAFEQFLRVQFANQSRRIALSISPGQTAGAWMTADEFFEAMARL
;
A
#
# COMPACT_ATOMS: atom_id res chain seq x y z
N MET A 1 -12.61 -30.52 8.31
CA MET A 1 -12.82 -29.27 9.06
C MET A 1 -12.18 -28.15 8.26
N ASN A 2 -12.99 -27.25 7.67
CA ASN A 2 -12.49 -26.13 6.88
C ASN A 2 -12.27 -24.93 7.82
N ALA A 3 -11.03 -24.49 7.99
CA ALA A 3 -10.76 -23.20 8.60
C ALA A 3 -11.31 -22.08 7.70
N PRO A 4 -11.99 -21.05 8.24
CA PRO A 4 -12.46 -19.94 7.43
C PRO A 4 -11.25 -19.16 6.89
N ARG A 5 -11.06 -19.18 5.56
CA ARG A 5 -10.00 -18.45 4.87
C ARG A 5 -10.36 -16.96 4.76
N HIS A 6 -10.12 -16.20 5.82
CA HIS A 6 -10.08 -14.73 5.80
C HIS A 6 -8.71 -14.15 5.38
N GLY A 7 -7.92 -14.93 4.62
CA GLY A 7 -6.45 -14.87 4.64
C GLY A 7 -5.81 -13.57 4.14
N ILE A 8 -5.90 -13.29 2.83
CA ILE A 8 -4.88 -12.44 2.19
C ILE A 8 -5.09 -10.93 2.47
N SER A 9 -6.31 -10.41 2.34
CA SER A 9 -6.57 -8.98 2.58
C SER A 9 -6.34 -8.57 4.04
N THR A 10 -6.63 -9.47 4.98
CA THR A 10 -6.47 -9.23 6.42
C THR A 10 -4.99 -9.21 6.80
N GLU A 11 -4.21 -10.19 6.30
CA GLU A 11 -2.77 -10.26 6.53
C GLU A 11 -2.03 -9.05 5.94
N ILE A 12 -2.39 -8.65 4.70
CA ILE A 12 -1.81 -7.45 4.08
C ILE A 12 -2.14 -6.20 4.89
N ASN A 13 -3.38 -6.06 5.36
CA ASN A 13 -3.77 -4.90 6.16
C ASN A 13 -3.05 -4.87 7.53
N LEU A 14 -2.93 -6.02 8.20
CA LEU A 14 -2.13 -6.11 9.44
C LEU A 14 -0.70 -5.64 9.19
N LYS A 15 -0.06 -6.14 8.12
CA LYS A 15 1.30 -5.74 7.76
C LYS A 15 1.40 -4.25 7.41
N TRP A 16 0.43 -3.70 6.69
CA TRP A 16 0.37 -2.28 6.37
C TRP A 16 0.29 -1.42 7.63
N ARG A 17 -0.57 -1.80 8.58
CA ARG A 17 -0.70 -1.11 9.89
C ARG A 17 0.55 -1.19 10.74
N GLU A 18 1.24 -2.33 10.73
CA GLU A 18 2.54 -2.48 11.40
C GLU A 18 3.55 -1.50 10.83
N LEU A 19 3.72 -1.46 9.50
CA LEU A 19 4.66 -0.54 8.84
C LEU A 19 4.34 0.93 9.14
N ARG A 20 3.05 1.33 9.16
CA ARG A 20 2.63 2.69 9.51
C ARG A 20 2.97 3.10 10.95
N ARG A 21 3.10 2.13 11.86
CA ARG A 21 3.42 2.37 13.28
C ARG A 21 4.89 2.19 13.59
N ASP A 22 5.62 1.47 12.75
CA ASP A 22 7.05 1.24 12.92
C ASP A 22 7.85 2.52 12.71
N LYS A 23 8.49 2.98 13.78
CA LYS A 23 9.35 4.17 13.82
C LYS A 23 10.83 3.83 13.71
N GLY A 24 11.17 2.58 13.38
CA GLY A 24 12.53 2.14 13.10
C GLY A 24 13.18 3.03 12.04
N HIS A 25 14.45 3.37 12.23
CA HIS A 25 15.16 4.27 11.35
C HIS A 25 16.25 3.50 10.61
N PHE A 26 16.28 3.64 9.29
CA PHE A 26 17.28 3.06 8.41
C PHE A 26 18.31 4.11 8.00
N GLU A 27 19.53 3.68 7.68
CA GLU A 27 20.59 4.61 7.26
C GLU A 27 20.22 5.31 5.95
N THR A 28 19.65 4.55 5.00
CA THR A 28 19.24 5.06 3.69
C THR A 28 17.75 4.82 3.42
N ILE A 29 17.19 5.61 2.50
CA ILE A 29 15.82 5.39 1.98
C ILE A 29 15.74 4.05 1.25
N ALA A 30 16.80 3.66 0.54
CA ALA A 30 16.85 2.40 -0.19
C ALA A 30 16.73 1.18 0.74
N ASP A 31 17.43 1.20 1.88
CA ASP A 31 17.32 0.11 2.87
C ASP A 31 15.92 0.03 3.47
N CYS A 32 15.33 1.20 3.77
CA CYS A 32 13.95 1.27 4.25
C CYS A 32 12.95 0.76 3.19
N ALA A 33 13.16 1.11 1.93
CA ALA A 33 12.35 0.67 0.81
C ALA A 33 12.41 -0.84 0.61
N ILE A 34 13.61 -1.44 0.66
CA ILE A 34 13.78 -2.90 0.60
C ILE A 34 13.00 -3.59 1.72
N TYR A 35 13.08 -3.05 2.94
CA TYR A 35 12.34 -3.56 4.09
C TYR A 35 10.81 -3.45 3.90
N CYS A 36 10.33 -2.34 3.35
CA CYS A 36 8.90 -2.08 3.15
C CYS A 36 8.32 -2.70 1.86
N LEU A 37 9.17 -3.12 0.91
CA LEU A 37 8.79 -3.49 -0.45
C LEU A 37 7.65 -4.52 -0.52
N PRO A 38 7.63 -5.60 0.29
CA PRO A 38 6.53 -6.55 0.26
C PRO A 38 5.18 -5.91 0.63
N GLY A 39 5.17 -5.01 1.62
CA GLY A 39 3.98 -4.30 2.05
C GLY A 39 3.49 -3.28 1.01
N LEU A 40 4.42 -2.56 0.38
CA LEU A 40 4.13 -1.60 -0.70
C LEU A 40 3.51 -2.31 -1.91
N ARG A 41 4.12 -3.40 -2.38
CA ARG A 41 3.59 -4.20 -3.51
C ARG A 41 2.22 -4.78 -3.22
N ALA A 42 2.03 -5.33 -2.01
CA ALA A 42 0.74 -5.87 -1.61
C ALA A 42 -0.36 -4.80 -1.57
N CYS A 43 -0.05 -3.61 -1.04
CA CYS A 43 -0.97 -2.47 -1.02
C CYS A 43 -1.29 -1.99 -2.45
N ALA A 44 -0.28 -1.83 -3.30
CA ALA A 44 -0.43 -1.42 -4.69
C ALA A 44 -1.26 -2.42 -5.51
N MET A 45 -1.03 -3.72 -5.32
CA MET A 45 -1.82 -4.78 -5.94
C MET A 45 -3.30 -4.70 -5.53
N LEU A 46 -3.59 -4.50 -4.24
CA LEU A 46 -4.97 -4.30 -3.79
C LEU A 46 -5.59 -3.06 -4.44
N PHE A 47 -4.83 -1.96 -4.50
CA PHE A 47 -5.28 -0.69 -5.06
C PHE A 47 -5.51 -0.71 -6.58
N ASN A 48 -4.66 -1.38 -7.35
CA ASN A 48 -4.81 -1.48 -8.81
C ASN A 48 -5.60 -2.72 -9.26
N GLY A 49 -5.84 -3.68 -8.37
CA GLY A 49 -6.57 -4.91 -8.65
C GLY A 49 -5.83 -5.91 -9.56
N ASN A 50 -4.57 -5.63 -9.91
CA ASN A 50 -3.66 -6.51 -10.66
C ASN A 50 -2.24 -6.39 -10.11
N LEU A 51 -1.48 -7.50 -10.16
CA LEU A 51 -0.07 -7.58 -9.76
C LEU A 51 0.82 -6.69 -10.63
N ASP A 52 0.77 -6.82 -11.96
CA ASP A 52 1.67 -6.09 -12.86
C ASP A 52 1.54 -4.57 -12.69
N ALA A 53 0.29 -4.08 -12.69
CA ALA A 53 0.01 -2.66 -12.46
C ALA A 53 0.36 -2.20 -11.03
N GLY A 54 0.39 -3.12 -10.06
CA GLY A 54 0.85 -2.83 -8.70
C GLY A 54 2.36 -2.66 -8.64
N ASP A 55 3.12 -3.47 -9.37
CA ASP A 55 4.57 -3.40 -9.45
C ASP A 55 5.04 -2.12 -10.14
N ASP A 56 4.46 -1.78 -11.30
CA ASP A 56 4.73 -0.53 -12.02
C ASP A 56 4.51 0.71 -11.13
N LEU A 57 3.49 0.66 -10.28
CA LEU A 57 3.15 1.75 -9.37
C LEU A 57 4.17 1.91 -8.24
N VAL A 58 4.66 0.78 -7.71
CA VAL A 58 5.71 0.81 -6.68
C VAL A 58 7.02 1.28 -7.29
N GLU A 59 7.36 0.86 -8.51
CA GLU A 59 8.54 1.34 -9.21
C GLU A 59 8.49 2.87 -9.40
N ALA A 60 7.39 3.40 -9.93
CA ALA A 60 7.20 4.85 -10.08
C ALA A 60 7.31 5.62 -8.75
N PHE A 61 6.77 5.07 -7.66
CA PHE A 61 6.93 5.66 -6.33
C PHE A 61 8.39 5.65 -5.86
N LEU A 62 9.11 4.54 -6.06
CA LEU A 62 10.50 4.41 -5.65
C LEU A 62 11.41 5.36 -6.44
N GLU A 63 11.15 5.53 -7.74
CA GLU A 63 11.83 6.55 -8.54
C GLU A 63 11.58 7.96 -7.98
N ASP A 64 10.33 8.30 -7.67
CA ASP A 64 9.95 9.61 -7.13
C ASP A 64 10.58 9.89 -5.75
N VAL A 65 10.51 8.93 -4.81
CA VAL A 65 11.03 9.10 -3.45
C VAL A 65 12.57 9.08 -3.37
N LEU A 66 13.23 8.45 -4.34
CA LEU A 66 14.69 8.47 -4.44
C LEU A 66 15.19 9.72 -5.18
N ALA A 67 14.42 10.26 -6.13
CA ALA A 67 14.75 11.47 -6.87
C ALA A 67 14.38 12.76 -6.13
N TRP A 68 13.35 12.72 -5.28
CA TRP A 68 12.78 13.90 -4.62
C TRP A 68 12.73 13.71 -3.10
N ARG A 69 13.06 14.76 -2.33
CA ARG A 69 12.82 14.76 -0.88
C ARG A 69 11.33 15.06 -0.64
N PRO A 70 10.56 14.15 -0.03
CA PRO A 70 9.18 14.45 0.33
C PRO A 70 9.15 15.64 1.30
N ALA A 71 8.20 16.56 1.09
CA ALA A 71 7.84 17.55 2.10
C ALA A 71 6.97 16.86 3.16
N GLY A 72 7.58 16.14 4.10
CA GLY A 72 6.84 15.35 5.08
C GLY A 72 7.73 14.56 6.05
N ASP A 73 7.18 13.45 6.55
CA ASP A 73 7.86 12.53 7.45
C ASP A 73 9.10 11.89 6.81
N ASP A 74 10.07 11.54 7.64
CA ASP A 74 11.35 10.98 7.19
C ASP A 74 11.17 9.64 6.47
N PRO A 75 11.41 9.56 5.14
CA PRO A 75 11.24 8.33 4.36
C PRO A 75 12.28 7.24 4.69
N ARG A 76 13.21 7.52 5.61
CA ARG A 76 14.12 6.52 6.20
C ARG A 76 13.46 5.72 7.33
N THR A 77 12.20 6.00 7.64
CA THR A 77 11.39 5.20 8.57
C THR A 77 10.27 4.48 7.83
N PRO A 78 9.89 3.25 8.20
CA PRO A 78 8.77 2.55 7.56
C PRO A 78 7.47 3.36 7.63
N ALA A 79 7.21 4.03 8.76
CA ALA A 79 6.06 4.92 8.89
C ALA A 79 6.12 6.11 7.92
N GLY A 80 7.27 6.77 7.79
CA GLY A 80 7.42 7.89 6.86
C GLY A 80 7.32 7.45 5.41
N LEU A 81 7.92 6.31 5.05
CA LEU A 81 7.87 5.77 3.69
C LEU A 81 6.46 5.31 3.31
N THR A 82 5.74 4.67 4.22
CA THR A 82 4.33 4.29 3.96
C THR A 82 3.44 5.51 3.80
N LEU A 83 3.60 6.55 4.62
CA LEU A 83 2.85 7.80 4.46
C LEU A 83 3.18 8.52 3.15
N ALA A 84 4.45 8.53 2.73
CA ALA A 84 4.86 9.04 1.44
C ALA A 84 4.17 8.27 0.29
N PHE A 85 4.07 6.94 0.39
CA PHE A 85 3.35 6.14 -0.58
C PHE A 85 1.85 6.45 -0.61
N GLU A 86 1.19 6.61 0.54
CA GLU A 86 -0.22 7.02 0.59
C GLU A 86 -0.44 8.36 -0.11
N GLN A 87 0.45 9.32 0.14
CA GLN A 87 0.37 10.64 -0.48
C GLN A 87 0.65 10.59 -1.99
N PHE A 88 1.62 9.78 -2.42
CA PHE A 88 1.86 9.51 -3.83
C PHE A 88 0.59 9.00 -4.53
N LEU A 89 -0.11 8.02 -3.94
CA LEU A 89 -1.37 7.51 -4.49
C LEU A 89 -2.48 8.57 -4.54
N ARG A 90 -2.61 9.38 -3.49
CA ARG A 90 -3.59 10.50 -3.47
C ARG A 90 -3.32 11.52 -4.56
N VAL A 91 -2.05 11.87 -4.80
CA VAL A 91 -1.67 12.86 -5.82
C VAL A 91 -1.85 12.29 -7.22
N GLN A 92 -1.34 11.08 -7.48
CA GLN A 92 -1.42 10.44 -8.80
C GLN A 92 -2.85 10.16 -9.24
N PHE A 93 -3.74 9.84 -8.30
CA PHE A 93 -5.11 9.42 -8.58
C PHE A 93 -6.16 10.35 -7.97
N ALA A 94 -5.82 11.62 -7.79
CA ALA A 94 -6.75 12.61 -7.23
C ALA A 94 -8.10 12.57 -7.97
N ASN A 95 -9.17 12.25 -7.22
CA ASN A 95 -10.56 12.12 -7.70
C ASN A 95 -10.83 10.99 -8.70
N GLN A 96 -9.89 10.06 -8.92
CA GLN A 96 -10.11 8.90 -9.77
C GLN A 96 -10.53 7.69 -8.93
N SER A 97 -11.72 7.17 -9.19
CA SER A 97 -12.13 5.87 -8.64
C SER A 97 -11.37 4.75 -9.37
N ARG A 98 -10.82 3.81 -8.60
CA ARG A 98 -10.12 2.62 -9.08
C ARG A 98 -10.86 1.37 -8.63
N ARG A 99 -10.76 0.30 -9.43
CA ARG A 99 -11.34 -1.00 -9.09
C ARG A 99 -10.39 -1.73 -8.15
N ILE A 100 -10.73 -1.74 -6.87
CA ILE A 100 -9.96 -2.42 -5.81
C ILE A 100 -10.31 -3.90 -5.81
N ALA A 101 -9.30 -4.76 -5.74
CA ALA A 101 -9.49 -6.18 -5.56
C ALA A 101 -9.74 -6.49 -4.08
N LEU A 102 -11.01 -6.60 -3.67
CA LEU A 102 -11.36 -7.11 -2.36
C LEU A 102 -11.46 -8.63 -2.42
N SER A 103 -10.64 -9.31 -1.62
CA SER A 103 -10.74 -10.76 -1.45
C SER A 103 -11.98 -11.10 -0.62
N ILE A 104 -13.12 -11.26 -1.28
CA ILE A 104 -14.25 -12.02 -0.71
C ILE A 104 -13.99 -13.52 -0.99
N SER A 105 -14.65 -14.41 -0.24
CA SER A 105 -14.56 -15.87 -0.28
C SER A 105 -14.19 -16.49 -1.65
N PRO A 106 -13.50 -17.65 -1.68
CA PRO A 106 -13.00 -18.25 -2.92
C PRO A 106 -14.15 -18.41 -3.94
N GLY A 107 -14.06 -17.69 -5.06
CA GLY A 107 -15.07 -17.68 -6.11
C GLY A 107 -15.67 -16.30 -6.43
N GLN A 108 -15.40 -15.27 -5.63
CA GLN A 108 -15.88 -13.91 -5.90
C GLN A 108 -14.83 -12.85 -5.56
N THR A 109 -14.12 -12.34 -6.58
CA THR A 109 -13.47 -11.02 -6.48
C THR A 109 -14.56 -9.95 -6.60
N ALA A 110 -14.93 -9.31 -5.50
CA ALA A 110 -15.72 -8.09 -5.59
C ALA A 110 -14.77 -6.95 -5.96
N GLY A 111 -14.97 -6.40 -7.16
CA GLY A 111 -14.37 -5.13 -7.52
C GLY A 111 -15.22 -4.03 -6.91
N ALA A 112 -14.66 -3.28 -5.97
CA ALA A 112 -15.28 -2.05 -5.51
C ALA A 112 -14.57 -0.87 -6.18
N TRP A 113 -15.36 0.04 -6.76
CA TRP A 113 -14.84 1.32 -7.22
C TRP A 113 -14.72 2.24 -6.03
N MET A 114 -13.51 2.70 -5.75
CA MET A 114 -13.27 3.68 -4.69
C MET A 114 -12.07 4.56 -5.01
N THR A 115 -12.07 5.75 -4.45
CA THR A 115 -10.96 6.70 -4.48
C THR A 115 -9.82 6.23 -3.58
N ALA A 116 -8.64 6.87 -3.68
CA ALA A 116 -7.52 6.61 -2.79
C ALA A 116 -7.88 6.82 -1.31
N ASP A 117 -8.67 7.85 -1.00
CA ASP A 117 -9.09 8.14 0.38
C ASP A 117 -10.04 7.08 0.92
N GLU A 118 -11.06 6.70 0.15
CA GLU A 118 -11.98 5.62 0.51
C GLU A 118 -11.25 4.28 0.70
N PHE A 119 -10.24 4.01 -0.13
CA PHE A 119 -9.38 2.83 0.02
C PHE A 119 -8.63 2.85 1.34
N PHE A 120 -7.96 3.96 1.69
CA PHE A 120 -7.24 4.05 2.96
C PHE A 120 -8.16 4.07 4.18
N GLU A 121 -9.35 4.67 4.07
CA GLU A 121 -10.39 4.56 5.10
C GLU A 121 -10.85 3.12 5.30
N ALA A 122 -11.06 2.36 4.21
CA ALA A 122 -11.43 0.95 4.29
C ALA A 122 -10.32 0.11 4.94
N MET A 123 -9.06 0.34 4.55
CA MET A 123 -7.89 -0.30 5.17
C MET A 123 -7.80 0.03 6.67
N ALA A 124 -8.14 1.24 7.09
CA ALA A 124 -8.10 1.65 8.50
C ALA A 124 -9.21 1.02 9.37
N ARG A 125 -10.35 0.63 8.79
CA ARG A 125 -11.53 0.12 9.51
C ARG A 125 -11.56 -1.39 9.72
N LEU A 126 -10.75 -2.15 8.98
CA LEU A 126 -10.57 -3.61 9.10
C LEU A 126 -9.55 -3.96 10.18
#